data_AF-A0AAV8ZH05-F1
#
_entry.id   AF-A0AAV8ZH05-F1
#
_cell.length_a   1.000
_cell.length_b   1.000
_cell.length_c   1.000
_cell.angle_alpha   90.00
_cell.angle_beta   90.00
_cell.angle_gamma   90.00
#
_symmetry.space_group_name_H-M   'P 1'
#
loop_
_entity.id
_entity.type
_entity.pdbx_description
1 polymer ?
#
loop_
_entity_poly.entity_id
_entity_poly.type
_entity_poly.pdbx_seq_one_letter_code
_entity_poly.pdbx_strand_id
1 'polypeptide(L)'
;MTSLQAAKKLAAHLAVDKHIITGNLVGIGSGSTVIFAVERLAERLVIKHKLPLTDLDVNPKLDVCIDGADEVDSNLNLIKGGGGCLLQEKIVASCSQQLIIIADYTKNSKKLGDQYKKGIPIEVVPMAYVPIQNKIEKEYGGKVELRMAVSKAGPVVTDNGNFILDWKEFKQDVNWNQINTQLLLIPGVVETGLFIEMAAKAYFGLSDGNLVGIGSGSTVIFAVERLAERVQKENLIVQCVPTSFQARQLVIKHKLPLTDLDVNPKLDVCIDGADEVDSNLNLIKGGGGCLLQEKIVASFELRMAVSKAGPVVTDNGNFILDWKEFKQDVNWNQINTQLLLIPGVVETGLFIEMAAKAYFGLSDGSVKTQE
;
A
#
# COMPACT_ATOMS: atom_id res chain seq x y z
N MET A 1 -7.41 -8.54 -3.30
CA MET A 1 -6.64 -8.19 -2.10
C MET A 1 -6.87 -6.70 -1.84
N THR A 2 -7.25 -6.28 -0.64
CA THR A 2 -7.49 -4.83 -0.38
C THR A 2 -6.18 -4.04 -0.45
N SER A 3 -6.22 -2.72 -0.68
CA SER A 3 -5.02 -1.86 -0.67
C SER A 3 -4.23 -2.00 0.65
N LEU A 4 -4.92 -2.13 1.78
CA LEU A 4 -4.32 -2.38 3.08
C LEU A 4 -3.62 -3.76 3.17
N GLN A 5 -4.20 -4.81 2.58
CA GLN A 5 -3.55 -6.12 2.52
C GLN A 5 -2.34 -6.11 1.58
N ALA A 6 -2.41 -5.38 0.46
CA ALA A 6 -1.28 -5.22 -0.47
C ALA A 6 -0.11 -4.48 0.20
N ALA A 7 -0.40 -3.40 0.94
CA ALA A 7 0.56 -2.69 1.78
C ALA A 7 1.26 -3.64 2.77
N LYS A 8 0.48 -4.38 3.57
CA LYS A 8 1.00 -5.38 4.51
C LYS A 8 1.92 -6.39 3.83
N LYS A 9 1.49 -6.92 2.68
CA LYS A 9 2.27 -7.88 1.90
C LYS A 9 3.59 -7.30 1.41
N LEU A 10 3.58 -6.07 0.88
CA LEU A 10 4.79 -5.39 0.38
C LEU A 10 5.85 -5.22 1.49
N ALA A 11 5.43 -4.72 2.66
CA ALA A 11 6.31 -4.55 3.80
C ALA A 11 6.91 -5.88 4.27
N ALA A 12 6.04 -6.89 4.41
CA ALA A 12 6.44 -8.22 4.86
C ALA A 12 7.45 -8.87 3.89
N HIS A 13 7.16 -8.84 2.59
CA HIS A 13 8.04 -9.42 1.57
C HIS A 13 9.41 -8.75 1.56
N LEU A 14 9.44 -7.41 1.56
CA LEU A 14 10.68 -6.65 1.55
C LEU A 14 11.53 -6.89 2.81
N ALA A 15 10.90 -6.99 3.98
CA ALA A 15 11.59 -7.28 5.23
C ALA A 15 12.20 -8.68 5.23
N VAL A 16 11.44 -9.70 4.83
CA VAL A 16 11.91 -11.08 4.72
C VAL A 16 13.09 -11.19 3.75
N ASP A 17 12.97 -10.58 2.57
CA ASP A 17 14.00 -10.64 1.53
C ASP A 17 15.30 -9.94 1.95
N LYS A 18 15.22 -8.89 2.77
CA LYS A 18 16.40 -8.12 3.23
C LYS A 18 17.07 -8.67 4.47
N HIS A 19 16.32 -9.25 5.41
CA HIS A 19 16.83 -9.57 6.75
C HIS A 19 16.95 -11.05 7.05
N ILE A 20 16.29 -11.90 6.26
CA ILE A 20 16.36 -13.35 6.48
C ILE A 20 17.23 -13.99 5.41
N ILE A 21 18.23 -14.75 5.85
CA ILE A 21 19.09 -15.56 5.02
C ILE A 21 18.99 -17.03 5.40
N THR A 22 19.46 -17.91 4.52
CA THR A 22 19.50 -19.35 4.78
C THR A 22 20.33 -19.64 6.02
N GLY A 23 19.76 -20.43 6.94
CA GLY A 23 20.41 -20.80 8.20
C GLY A 23 20.02 -19.94 9.40
N ASN A 24 19.25 -18.86 9.22
CA ASN A 24 18.80 -18.07 10.36
C ASN A 24 17.82 -18.83 11.26
N LEU A 25 17.97 -18.62 12.57
CA LEU A 25 16.92 -18.88 13.57
C LEU A 25 16.02 -17.64 13.64
N VAL A 26 14.78 -17.78 13.19
CA VAL A 26 13.84 -16.67 13.00
C VAL A 26 12.73 -16.73 14.04
N GLY A 27 12.62 -15.67 14.85
CA GLY A 27 11.45 -15.42 15.68
C GLY A 27 10.28 -14.93 14.82
N ILE A 28 9.14 -15.61 14.89
CA ILE A 28 7.93 -15.23 14.17
C ILE A 28 6.93 -14.64 15.15
N GLY A 29 6.57 -13.39 14.92
CA GLY A 29 5.58 -12.66 15.69
C GLY A 29 4.14 -13.11 15.45
N SER A 30 3.19 -12.27 15.84
CA SER A 30 1.76 -12.57 15.71
C SER A 30 1.01 -11.54 14.85
N GLY A 31 -0.20 -11.90 14.42
CA GLY A 31 -1.12 -10.99 13.76
C GLY A 31 -1.10 -11.00 12.22
N SER A 32 -2.04 -10.22 11.65
CA SER A 32 -2.41 -10.33 10.24
C SER A 32 -1.32 -9.98 9.23
N THR A 33 -0.36 -9.10 9.58
CA THR A 33 0.74 -8.73 8.68
C THR A 33 1.82 -9.81 8.63
N VAL A 34 2.04 -10.53 9.74
CA VAL A 34 3.04 -11.59 9.87
C VAL A 34 2.71 -12.79 8.98
N ILE A 35 1.43 -13.03 8.68
CA ILE A 35 0.98 -14.06 7.72
C ILE A 35 1.74 -13.93 6.39
N PHE A 36 1.88 -12.72 5.85
CA PHE A 36 2.59 -12.50 4.59
C PHE A 36 4.11 -12.72 4.70
N ALA A 37 4.69 -12.53 5.89
CA ALA A 37 6.10 -12.85 6.10
C ALA A 37 6.33 -14.36 6.09
N VAL A 38 5.44 -15.11 6.75
CA VAL A 38 5.46 -16.59 6.76
C VAL A 38 5.22 -17.14 5.35
N GLU A 39 4.27 -16.58 4.60
CA GLU A 39 4.04 -16.91 3.19
C GLU A 39 5.31 -16.69 2.36
N ARG A 40 5.96 -15.53 2.50
CA ARG A 40 7.20 -15.22 1.77
C ARG A 40 8.34 -16.18 2.13
N LEU A 41 8.47 -16.55 3.41
CA LEU A 41 9.45 -17.54 3.84
C LEU A 41 9.20 -18.91 3.21
N ALA A 42 7.94 -19.33 3.14
CA ALA A 42 7.56 -20.57 2.47
C ALA A 42 7.85 -20.54 0.96
N GLU A 43 7.59 -19.41 0.27
CA GLU A 43 7.92 -19.21 -1.15
C GLU A 43 9.42 -19.39 -1.42
N ARG A 44 10.28 -18.92 -0.52
CA ARG A 44 11.75 -19.00 -0.67
C ARG A 44 12.31 -20.41 -0.55
N LEU A 45 11.56 -21.37 0.00
CA LEU A 45 12.07 -22.71 0.28
C LEU A 45 12.04 -23.67 -0.92
N VAL A 46 11.49 -23.30 -2.08
CA VAL A 46 11.35 -24.11 -3.32
C VAL A 46 10.55 -25.43 -3.14
N ILE A 47 10.47 -25.97 -1.93
CA ILE A 47 9.72 -27.16 -1.56
C ILE A 47 8.38 -26.73 -0.94
N LYS A 48 7.32 -27.22 -1.55
CA LYS A 48 5.93 -27.07 -1.10
C LYS A 48 5.78 -27.76 0.27
N HIS A 49 5.87 -26.97 1.34
CA HIS A 49 5.54 -27.27 2.74
C HIS A 49 6.60 -28.02 3.58
N LYS A 50 7.38 -27.25 4.34
CA LYS A 50 7.20 -27.01 5.80
C LYS A 50 8.37 -26.16 6.32
N LEU A 51 8.09 -25.02 6.96
CA LEU A 51 9.10 -24.30 7.74
C LEU A 51 9.43 -25.16 8.96
N PRO A 52 10.71 -25.50 9.23
CA PRO A 52 11.07 -26.21 10.45
C PRO A 52 10.75 -25.32 11.66
N LEU A 53 10.05 -25.89 12.64
CA LEU A 53 9.70 -25.19 13.88
C LEU A 53 10.64 -25.63 15.00
N THR A 54 10.90 -24.70 15.91
CA THR A 54 11.66 -24.92 17.14
C THR A 54 11.17 -23.94 18.22
N ASP A 55 11.79 -24.02 19.39
CA ASP A 55 11.30 -23.47 20.64
C ASP A 55 12.50 -22.81 21.35
N LEU A 56 12.24 -21.80 22.17
CA LEU A 56 13.31 -21.10 22.90
C LEU A 56 14.04 -22.00 23.91
N ASP A 57 13.41 -23.09 24.36
CA ASP A 57 14.04 -24.09 25.24
C ASP A 57 15.19 -24.83 24.53
N VAL A 58 15.10 -25.00 23.21
CA VAL A 58 16.13 -25.65 22.39
C VAL A 58 17.08 -24.61 21.79
N ASN A 59 16.52 -23.48 21.32
CA ASN A 59 17.23 -22.43 20.60
C ASN A 59 16.96 -21.06 21.26
N PRO A 60 17.62 -20.73 22.39
CA PRO A 60 17.32 -19.52 23.18
C PRO A 60 17.87 -18.22 22.57
N LYS A 61 18.65 -18.30 21.49
CA LYS A 61 19.22 -17.16 20.78
C LYS A 61 18.78 -17.21 19.33
N LEU A 62 18.09 -16.16 18.89
CA LEU A 62 17.57 -16.00 17.55
C LEU A 62 18.38 -14.95 16.80
N ASP A 63 18.49 -15.09 15.48
CA ASP A 63 19.20 -14.11 14.65
C ASP A 63 18.31 -12.89 14.38
N VAL A 64 17.04 -13.12 14.07
CA VAL A 64 16.11 -12.07 13.69
C VAL A 64 14.70 -12.43 14.15
N CYS A 65 13.96 -11.44 14.65
CA CYS A 65 12.53 -11.55 14.89
C CYS A 65 11.79 -10.66 13.89
N ILE A 66 10.77 -11.20 13.21
CA ILE A 66 9.84 -10.42 12.38
C ILE A 66 8.48 -10.40 13.07
N ASP A 67 7.95 -9.20 13.32
CA ASP A 67 6.67 -9.04 14.00
C ASP A 67 5.91 -7.80 13.50
N GLY A 68 4.61 -7.75 13.77
CA GLY A 68 3.78 -6.56 13.56
C GLY A 68 3.81 -5.59 14.75
N ALA A 69 3.24 -4.41 14.54
CA ALA A 69 2.96 -3.44 15.60
C ALA A 69 1.56 -2.84 15.44
N ASP A 70 0.97 -2.43 16.55
CA ASP A 70 -0.28 -1.67 16.60
C ASP A 70 -0.05 -0.18 16.38
N GLU A 71 1.13 0.32 16.76
CA GLU A 71 1.63 1.66 16.44
C GLU A 71 3.15 1.72 16.58
N VAL A 72 3.79 2.58 15.81
CA VAL A 72 5.24 2.84 15.84
C VAL A 72 5.46 4.35 15.85
N ASP A 73 6.29 4.86 16.76
CA ASP A 73 6.66 6.27 16.80
C ASP A 73 7.96 6.59 16.03
N SER A 74 8.32 7.88 15.98
CA SER A 74 9.52 8.36 15.26
C SER A 74 10.84 7.81 15.82
N ASN A 75 10.85 7.31 17.06
CA ASN A 75 12.01 6.74 17.74
C ASN A 75 12.03 5.20 17.67
N LEU A 76 11.13 4.59 16.87
CA LEU A 76 10.92 3.15 16.79
C LEU A 76 10.45 2.50 18.10
N ASN A 77 9.83 3.26 19.00
CA ASN A 77 9.06 2.68 20.09
C ASN A 77 7.73 2.16 19.56
N LEU A 78 7.25 1.05 20.12
CA LEU A 78 6.05 0.39 19.63
C LEU A 78 4.97 0.30 20.71
N ILE A 79 3.71 0.38 20.26
CA ILE A 79 2.59 -0.28 20.93
C ILE A 79 2.33 -1.61 20.21
N LYS A 80 2.22 -2.69 20.98
CA LYS A 80 1.87 -4.06 20.54
C LYS A 80 0.76 -4.66 21.40
N GLY A 81 0.42 -5.93 21.24
CA GLY A 81 -0.55 -6.60 22.13
C GLY A 81 -2.03 -6.39 21.79
N GLY A 82 -2.36 -5.77 20.66
CA GLY A 82 -3.73 -5.70 20.14
C GLY A 82 -4.36 -7.09 19.94
N GLY A 83 -3.54 -8.10 19.61
CA GLY A 83 -3.94 -9.51 19.52
C GLY A 83 -3.96 -10.27 20.86
N GLY A 84 -3.38 -9.72 21.92
CA GLY A 84 -3.34 -10.34 23.24
C GLY A 84 -2.14 -11.28 23.50
N CYS A 85 -1.12 -11.25 22.65
CA CYS A 85 0.08 -12.11 22.75
C CYS A 85 1.35 -11.34 23.18
N LEU A 86 1.21 -10.15 23.78
CA LEU A 86 2.32 -9.22 24.01
C LEU A 86 3.50 -9.81 24.80
N LEU A 87 3.24 -10.67 25.80
CA LEU A 87 4.29 -11.27 26.62
C LEU A 87 5.17 -12.20 25.77
N GLN A 88 4.54 -13.11 25.01
CA GLN A 88 5.28 -14.05 24.16
C GLN A 88 6.03 -13.33 23.04
N GLU A 89 5.39 -12.33 22.42
CA GLU A 89 6.03 -11.48 21.42
C GLU A 89 7.29 -10.81 21.98
N LYS A 90 7.23 -10.27 23.20
CA LYS A 90 8.38 -9.59 23.82
C LYS A 90 9.49 -10.56 24.22
N ILE A 91 9.14 -11.74 24.74
CA ILE A 91 10.11 -12.80 25.05
C ILE A 91 10.87 -13.19 23.78
N VAL A 92 10.16 -13.56 22.71
CA VAL A 92 10.76 -13.97 21.42
C VAL A 92 11.62 -12.84 20.84
N ALA A 93 11.13 -11.60 20.86
CA ALA A 93 11.88 -10.44 20.38
C ALA A 93 13.17 -10.21 21.18
N SER A 94 13.12 -10.31 22.52
CA SER A 94 14.30 -10.11 23.38
C SER A 94 15.37 -11.20 23.24
N CYS A 95 14.98 -12.39 22.78
CA CYS A 95 15.91 -13.47 22.42
C CYS A 95 16.56 -13.27 21.03
N SER A 96 16.16 -12.25 20.26
CA SER A 96 16.67 -12.00 18.90
C SER A 96 17.75 -10.93 18.85
N GLN A 97 18.74 -11.08 17.97
CA GLN A 97 19.75 -10.05 17.75
C GLN A 97 19.15 -8.78 17.12
N GLN A 98 18.08 -8.93 16.32
CA GLN A 98 17.37 -7.83 15.69
C GLN A 98 15.86 -8.07 15.64
N LEU A 99 15.08 -7.12 16.14
CA LEU A 99 13.64 -7.05 15.93
C LEU A 99 13.32 -6.18 14.71
N ILE A 100 12.67 -6.75 13.71
CA ILE A 100 12.22 -6.09 12.49
C ILE A 100 10.70 -6.00 12.48
N ILE A 101 10.18 -4.78 12.44
CA ILE A 101 8.74 -4.52 12.45
C ILE A 101 8.20 -4.41 11.02
N ILE A 102 7.08 -5.08 10.76
CA ILE A 102 6.34 -5.03 9.50
C ILE A 102 4.91 -4.56 9.73
N ALA A 103 4.51 -3.48 9.07
CA ALA A 103 3.19 -2.90 9.24
C ALA A 103 2.70 -2.22 7.96
N ASP A 104 1.41 -1.90 7.92
CA ASP A 104 0.89 -0.95 6.94
C ASP A 104 1.10 0.50 7.42
N TYR A 105 1.07 1.44 6.48
CA TYR A 105 1.28 2.87 6.69
C TYR A 105 0.44 3.51 7.80
N THR A 106 -0.74 2.96 8.14
CA THR A 106 -1.58 3.54 9.21
C THR A 106 -0.99 3.35 10.60
N LYS A 107 0.06 2.52 10.73
CA LYS A 107 0.78 2.27 11.99
C LYS A 107 1.99 3.19 12.19
N ASN A 108 2.30 4.04 11.20
CA ASN A 108 3.43 4.97 11.24
C ASN A 108 3.00 6.31 11.85
N SER A 109 3.31 6.52 13.12
CA SER A 109 2.92 7.71 13.90
C SER A 109 4.12 8.57 14.25
N LYS A 110 3.88 9.84 14.58
CA LYS A 110 4.97 10.69 15.11
C LYS A 110 5.23 10.36 16.57
N LYS A 111 4.17 10.20 17.35
CA LYS A 111 4.17 9.84 18.78
C LYS A 111 3.23 8.67 19.04
N LEU A 112 3.54 7.86 20.05
CA LEU A 112 2.62 6.81 20.50
C LEU A 112 1.30 7.42 21.00
N GLY A 113 0.20 6.82 20.59
CA GLY A 113 -1.16 7.27 20.85
C GLY A 113 -1.73 8.22 19.80
N ASP A 114 -1.02 8.56 18.71
CA ASP A 114 -1.55 9.42 17.64
C ASP A 114 -2.71 8.74 16.90
N GLN A 115 -2.51 7.49 16.49
CA GLN A 115 -3.43 6.70 15.67
C GLN A 115 -4.08 5.57 16.48
N TYR A 116 -3.34 4.94 17.39
CA TYR A 116 -3.85 3.77 18.11
C TYR A 116 -4.64 4.15 19.37
N LYS A 117 -5.95 4.35 19.18
CA LYS A 117 -6.86 4.79 20.26
C LYS A 117 -7.42 3.65 21.12
N LYS A 118 -7.10 2.39 20.81
CA LYS A 118 -7.57 1.23 21.60
C LYS A 118 -6.92 1.15 22.98
N GLY A 119 -5.81 1.85 23.19
CA GLY A 119 -5.09 1.91 24.46
C GLY A 119 -3.89 0.97 24.51
N ILE A 120 -2.90 1.30 25.33
CA ILE A 120 -1.70 0.48 25.56
C ILE A 120 -2.12 -0.78 26.32
N PRO A 121 -1.95 -1.98 25.74
CA PRO A 121 -2.30 -3.22 26.42
C PRO A 121 -1.32 -3.49 27.58
N ILE A 122 -1.81 -3.98 28.72
CA ILE A 122 -1.00 -4.35 29.88
C ILE A 122 -1.49 -5.70 30.36
N GLU A 123 -0.65 -6.73 30.28
CA GLU A 123 -0.96 -8.05 30.78
C GLU A 123 -0.79 -8.08 32.30
N VAL A 124 -1.82 -8.53 33.02
CA VAL A 124 -1.88 -8.49 34.48
C VAL A 124 -2.42 -9.79 35.06
N VAL A 125 -1.92 -10.16 36.25
CA VAL A 125 -2.46 -11.27 37.02
C VAL A 125 -3.94 -10.99 37.35
N PRO A 126 -4.87 -11.94 37.12
CA PRO A 126 -6.30 -11.70 37.27
C PRO A 126 -6.73 -11.13 38.62
N MET A 127 -6.14 -11.56 39.74
CA MET A 127 -6.51 -11.02 41.06
C MET A 127 -6.14 -9.54 41.27
N ALA A 128 -5.25 -8.98 40.45
CA ALA A 128 -4.66 -7.66 40.65
C ALA A 128 -5.24 -6.58 39.72
N TYR A 129 -6.15 -6.91 38.80
CA TYR A 129 -6.55 -5.99 37.74
C TYR A 129 -7.17 -4.68 38.26
N VAL A 130 -8.04 -4.73 39.29
CA VAL A 130 -8.66 -3.52 39.86
C VAL A 130 -7.65 -2.62 40.59
N PRO A 131 -6.81 -3.11 41.52
CA PRO A 131 -5.75 -2.30 42.11
C PRO A 131 -4.79 -1.67 41.09
N ILE A 132 -4.41 -2.44 40.05
CA ILE A 132 -3.52 -1.94 38.99
C ILE A 132 -4.20 -0.83 38.18
N GLN A 133 -5.45 -1.05 37.76
CA GLN A 133 -6.27 -0.04 37.09
C GLN A 133 -6.30 1.27 37.89
N ASN A 134 -6.69 1.21 39.16
CA ASN A 134 -6.78 2.39 40.02
C ASN A 134 -5.43 3.09 40.20
N LYS A 135 -4.33 2.33 40.30
CA LYS A 135 -2.99 2.88 40.46
C LYS A 135 -2.53 3.62 39.22
N ILE A 136 -2.71 3.02 38.04
CA ILE A 136 -2.30 3.62 36.77
C ILE A 136 -3.07 4.92 36.52
N GLU A 137 -4.39 4.89 36.67
CA GLU A 137 -5.24 6.08 36.49
C GLU A 137 -4.86 7.20 37.47
N LYS A 138 -4.56 6.86 38.73
CA LYS A 138 -4.15 7.82 39.76
C LYS A 138 -2.78 8.45 39.48
N GLU A 139 -1.79 7.66 39.08
CA GLU A 139 -0.40 8.13 38.95
C GLU A 139 -0.12 8.77 37.58
N TYR A 140 -0.70 8.22 36.52
CA TYR A 140 -0.37 8.59 35.13
C TYR A 140 -1.54 9.23 34.38
N GLY A 141 -2.76 9.18 34.92
CA GLY A 141 -3.98 9.66 34.27
C GLY A 141 -4.49 8.71 33.18
N GLY A 142 -5.42 9.22 32.36
CA GLY A 142 -6.10 8.41 31.35
C GLY A 142 -7.15 7.47 31.96
N LYS A 143 -7.58 6.49 31.17
CA LYS A 143 -8.60 5.51 31.52
C LYS A 143 -8.09 4.10 31.27
N VAL A 144 -8.20 3.22 32.24
CA VAL A 144 -7.73 1.84 32.13
C VAL A 144 -8.92 0.91 32.16
N GLU A 145 -9.11 0.11 31.12
CA GLU A 145 -10.27 -0.77 30.98
C GLU A 145 -9.87 -2.24 30.89
N LEU A 146 -10.58 -3.11 31.60
CA LEU A 146 -10.42 -4.56 31.43
C LEU A 146 -10.91 -4.96 30.04
N ARG A 147 -10.06 -5.62 29.25
CA ARG A 147 -10.41 -6.06 27.89
C ARG A 147 -11.42 -7.20 27.95
N MET A 148 -12.64 -6.94 27.47
CA MET A 148 -13.72 -7.93 27.41
C MET A 148 -13.64 -8.77 26.13
N ALA A 149 -13.94 -10.06 26.23
CA ALA A 149 -13.98 -10.94 25.07
C ALA A 149 -15.23 -10.67 24.21
N VAL A 150 -15.09 -10.73 22.89
CA VAL A 150 -16.19 -10.46 21.94
C VAL A 150 -17.07 -11.71 21.74
N SER A 151 -16.47 -12.89 21.70
CA SER A 151 -17.17 -14.15 21.37
C SER A 151 -17.41 -15.08 22.57
N LYS A 152 -17.09 -14.65 23.79
CA LYS A 152 -17.38 -15.38 25.04
C LYS A 152 -17.68 -14.40 26.17
N ALA A 153 -18.42 -14.84 27.19
CA ALA A 153 -18.65 -14.04 28.39
C ALA A 153 -17.36 -13.88 29.20
N GLY A 154 -17.18 -12.69 29.79
CA GLY A 154 -16.04 -12.38 30.65
C GLY A 154 -14.84 -11.74 29.92
N PRO A 155 -13.73 -11.53 30.66
CA PRO A 155 -12.53 -10.89 30.12
C PRO A 155 -11.77 -11.78 29.12
N VAL A 156 -10.94 -11.14 28.30
CA VAL A 156 -9.90 -11.82 27.53
C VAL A 156 -8.92 -12.46 28.51
N VAL A 157 -8.57 -13.72 28.24
CA VAL A 157 -7.53 -14.47 28.97
C VAL A 157 -6.42 -14.76 27.97
N THR A 158 -5.20 -14.34 28.28
CA THR A 158 -4.02 -14.59 27.44
C THR A 158 -3.64 -16.06 27.44
N ASP A 159 -2.75 -16.45 26.53
CA ASP A 159 -2.19 -17.81 26.50
C ASP A 159 -1.45 -18.17 27.81
N ASN A 160 -1.07 -17.16 28.59
CA ASN A 160 -0.41 -17.33 29.89
C ASN A 160 -1.39 -17.30 31.08
N GLY A 161 -2.71 -17.28 30.82
CA GLY A 161 -3.74 -17.30 31.86
C GLY A 161 -3.99 -15.94 32.54
N ASN A 162 -3.48 -14.85 31.97
CA ASN A 162 -3.59 -13.51 32.55
C ASN A 162 -4.72 -12.68 31.91
N PHE A 163 -5.07 -11.56 32.54
CA PHE A 163 -5.97 -10.56 31.96
C PHE A 163 -5.20 -9.48 31.20
N ILE A 164 -5.90 -8.73 30.37
CA ILE A 164 -5.36 -7.55 29.69
C ILE A 164 -6.14 -6.31 30.12
N LEU A 165 -5.42 -5.28 30.54
CA LEU A 165 -5.92 -3.93 30.70
C LEU A 165 -5.54 -3.08 29.49
N ASP A 166 -6.48 -2.33 28.93
CA ASP A 166 -6.24 -1.36 27.87
C ASP A 166 -6.16 0.05 28.47
N TRP A 167 -4.96 0.63 28.54
CA TRP A 167 -4.75 1.99 29.03
C TRP A 167 -4.94 3.01 27.92
N LYS A 168 -6.07 3.73 27.94
CA LYS A 168 -6.52 4.72 26.97
C LYS A 168 -6.32 6.13 27.51
N GLU A 169 -6.42 7.12 26.62
CA GLU A 169 -6.41 8.56 26.97
C GLU A 169 -5.19 8.96 27.81
N PHE A 170 -4.08 8.25 27.64
CA PHE A 170 -2.83 8.52 28.33
C PHE A 170 -2.19 9.82 27.82
N LYS A 171 -1.37 10.44 28.66
CA LYS A 171 -0.59 11.61 28.26
C LYS A 171 0.43 11.22 27.21
N GLN A 172 0.40 11.94 26.09
CA GLN A 172 1.49 11.94 25.12
C GLN A 172 2.65 12.82 25.65
N ASP A 173 3.81 12.77 25.00
CA ASP A 173 5.02 13.54 25.41
C ASP A 173 5.59 13.17 26.78
N VAL A 174 5.65 11.87 27.05
CA VAL A 174 6.25 11.29 28.24
C VAL A 174 7.53 10.55 27.91
N ASN A 175 8.36 10.29 28.92
CA ASN A 175 9.48 9.37 28.78
C ASN A 175 8.94 7.93 28.82
N TRP A 176 8.74 7.33 27.64
CA TRP A 176 8.18 5.98 27.53
C TRP A 176 9.03 4.90 28.21
N ASN A 177 10.36 5.06 28.23
CA ASN A 177 11.26 4.14 28.92
C ASN A 177 10.99 4.17 30.44
N GLN A 178 10.90 5.37 31.00
CA GLN A 178 10.56 5.56 32.42
C GLN A 178 9.17 5.01 32.75
N ILE A 179 8.14 5.34 31.94
CA ILE A 179 6.78 4.86 32.15
C ILE A 179 6.72 3.33 32.07
N ASN A 180 7.33 2.72 31.06
CA ASN A 180 7.38 1.27 30.92
C ASN A 180 8.00 0.61 32.16
N THR A 181 9.14 1.13 32.62
CA THR A 181 9.83 0.63 33.82
C THR A 181 8.94 0.76 35.06
N GLN A 182 8.29 1.90 35.26
CA GLN A 182 7.41 2.12 36.40
C GLN A 182 6.18 1.21 36.40
N LEU A 183 5.58 0.97 35.23
CA LEU A 183 4.47 0.02 35.08
C LEU A 183 4.89 -1.40 35.44
N LEU A 184 6.05 -1.85 34.94
CA LEU A 184 6.61 -3.18 35.23
C LEU A 184 6.93 -3.40 36.72
N LEU A 185 7.18 -2.32 37.47
CA LEU A 185 7.41 -2.39 38.92
C LEU A 185 6.10 -2.52 39.75
N ILE A 186 4.92 -2.44 39.14
CA ILE A 186 3.65 -2.61 39.85
C ILE A 186 3.40 -4.11 40.09
N PRO A 187 3.23 -4.56 41.35
CA PRO A 187 2.93 -5.97 41.63
C PRO A 187 1.67 -6.45 40.92
N GLY A 188 1.81 -7.54 40.16
CA GLY A 188 0.74 -8.13 39.36
C GLY A 188 0.69 -7.65 37.91
N VAL A 189 1.48 -6.64 37.51
CA VAL A 189 1.78 -6.40 36.10
C VAL A 189 2.74 -7.49 35.64
N VAL A 190 2.37 -8.19 34.57
CA VAL A 190 3.18 -9.26 33.96
C VAL A 190 4.04 -8.67 32.87
N GLU A 191 3.45 -7.88 31.96
CA GLU A 191 4.17 -7.20 30.88
C GLU A 191 3.31 -6.07 30.28
N THR A 192 3.93 -5.14 29.57
CA THR A 192 3.28 -4.03 28.88
C THR A 192 3.35 -4.21 27.35
N GLY A 193 2.42 -3.61 26.64
CA GLY A 193 2.46 -3.47 25.19
C GLY A 193 3.48 -2.45 24.69
N LEU A 194 4.29 -1.86 25.57
CA LEU A 194 5.34 -0.90 25.22
C LEU A 194 6.64 -1.63 24.91
N PHE A 195 7.05 -1.63 23.64
CA PHE A 195 8.33 -2.18 23.18
C PHE A 195 9.25 -1.01 22.91
N ILE A 196 9.95 -0.58 23.97
CA ILE A 196 10.78 0.63 23.97
C ILE A 196 12.22 0.25 23.65
N GLU A 197 12.84 0.95 22.70
CA GLU A 197 14.23 0.72 22.29
C GLU A 197 14.53 -0.73 21.80
N MET A 198 13.51 -1.48 21.38
CA MET A 198 13.67 -2.88 20.93
C MET A 198 13.79 -3.02 19.41
N ALA A 199 13.04 -2.22 18.65
CA ALA A 199 12.98 -2.35 17.19
C ALA A 199 14.24 -1.79 16.53
N ALA A 200 14.90 -2.62 15.71
CA ALA A 200 16.05 -2.19 14.92
C ALA A 200 15.60 -1.42 13.66
N LYS A 201 14.51 -1.87 13.01
CA LYS A 201 13.92 -1.26 11.82
C LYS A 201 12.42 -1.50 11.76
N ALA A 202 11.69 -0.60 11.10
CA ALA A 202 10.29 -0.76 10.76
C ALA A 202 10.06 -0.57 9.25
N TYR A 203 9.27 -1.45 8.65
CA TYR A 203 8.84 -1.41 7.27
C TYR A 203 7.36 -1.10 7.21
N PHE A 204 7.01 0.04 6.62
CA PHE A 204 5.63 0.44 6.39
C PHE A 204 5.27 0.28 4.92
N GLY A 205 4.34 -0.62 4.65
CA GLY A 205 3.76 -0.74 3.33
C GLY A 205 2.80 0.41 3.11
N LEU A 206 3.02 1.19 2.06
CA LEU A 206 2.11 2.28 1.71
C LEU A 206 0.90 1.71 0.96
N SER A 207 -0.29 2.27 1.22
CA SER A 207 -1.44 2.09 0.35
C SER A 207 -1.25 2.92 -0.91
N ASP A 208 -0.36 2.48 -1.79
CA ASP A 208 -0.40 2.87 -3.20
C ASP A 208 0.49 4.09 -3.51
N GLY A 209 1.25 3.94 -4.58
CA GLY A 209 1.79 5.06 -5.34
C GLY A 209 0.74 5.60 -6.30
N ASN A 210 0.95 6.79 -6.89
CA ASN A 210 0.02 7.33 -7.88
C ASN A 210 -0.27 6.29 -8.98
N LEU A 211 -1.55 6.03 -9.23
CA LEU A 211 -2.05 5.14 -10.26
C LEU A 211 -2.07 5.89 -11.60
N VAL A 212 -1.13 5.53 -12.47
CA VAL A 212 -0.89 6.20 -13.74
C VAL A 212 -1.36 5.32 -14.90
N GLY A 213 -2.37 5.77 -15.64
CA GLY A 213 -2.71 5.20 -16.95
C GLY A 213 -1.61 5.53 -17.97
N ILE A 214 -1.10 4.51 -18.65
CA ILE A 214 -0.03 4.64 -19.65
C ILE A 214 -0.61 4.34 -21.02
N GLY A 215 -0.73 5.41 -21.81
CA GLY A 215 -1.16 5.41 -23.18
C GLY A 215 -0.23 4.73 -24.17
N SER A 216 -0.57 4.84 -25.45
CA SER A 216 0.18 4.27 -26.57
C SER A 216 0.65 5.34 -27.55
N GLY A 217 1.61 4.98 -28.41
CA GLY A 217 2.14 5.87 -29.44
C GLY A 217 3.54 6.42 -29.16
N SER A 218 4.14 7.02 -30.20
CA SER A 218 5.56 7.44 -30.18
C SER A 218 5.87 8.52 -29.16
N THR A 219 4.88 9.34 -28.80
CA THR A 219 5.08 10.49 -27.91
C THR A 219 5.00 10.10 -26.43
N VAL A 220 4.16 9.09 -26.09
CA VAL A 220 4.06 8.55 -24.73
C VAL A 220 5.38 7.93 -24.28
N ILE A 221 6.21 7.42 -25.20
CA ILE A 221 7.55 6.89 -24.91
C ILE A 221 8.37 7.88 -24.09
N PHE A 222 8.45 9.14 -24.51
CA PHE A 222 9.24 10.17 -23.82
C PHE A 222 8.65 10.52 -22.45
N ALA A 223 7.33 10.50 -22.32
CA ALA A 223 6.66 10.75 -21.04
C ALA A 223 6.93 9.62 -20.04
N VAL A 224 6.94 8.36 -20.49
CA VAL A 224 7.26 7.19 -19.65
C VAL A 224 8.74 7.16 -19.28
N GLU A 225 9.63 7.48 -20.22
CA GLU A 225 11.06 7.66 -19.94
C GLU A 225 11.28 8.69 -18.82
N ARG A 226 10.65 9.87 -18.96
CA ARG A 226 10.72 10.91 -17.93
C ARG A 226 10.10 10.46 -16.61
N LEU A 227 8.97 9.75 -16.63
CA LEU A 227 8.34 9.19 -15.42
C LEU A 227 9.30 8.24 -14.70
N ALA A 228 9.95 7.32 -15.43
CA ALA A 228 10.92 6.39 -14.87
C ALA A 228 12.12 7.10 -14.24
N GLU A 229 12.64 8.16 -14.88
CA GLU A 229 13.69 8.99 -14.28
C GLU A 229 13.23 9.65 -12.97
N ARG A 230 12.00 10.18 -12.91
CA ARG A 230 11.46 10.82 -11.71
C ARG A 230 11.23 9.83 -10.59
N VAL A 231 10.68 8.65 -10.90
CA VAL A 231 10.52 7.54 -9.94
C VAL A 231 11.86 7.24 -9.26
N GLN A 232 12.95 7.19 -10.02
CA GLN A 232 14.29 6.94 -9.47
C GLN A 232 14.89 8.13 -8.72
N LYS A 233 14.82 9.34 -9.29
CA LYS A 233 15.47 10.54 -8.71
C LYS A 233 14.72 11.13 -7.52
N GLU A 234 13.40 11.12 -7.57
CA GLU A 234 12.51 11.77 -6.59
C GLU A 234 11.89 10.75 -5.61
N ASN A 235 12.20 9.44 -5.76
CA ASN A 235 11.57 8.35 -5.01
C ASN A 235 10.03 8.35 -5.12
N LEU A 236 9.50 8.68 -6.30
CA LEU A 236 8.05 8.60 -6.53
C LEU A 236 7.60 7.15 -6.48
N ILE A 237 6.50 6.92 -5.80
CA ILE A 237 5.85 5.61 -5.73
C ILE A 237 4.71 5.70 -6.74
N VAL A 238 4.70 4.82 -7.74
CA VAL A 238 3.68 4.79 -8.81
C VAL A 238 3.32 3.35 -9.16
N GLN A 239 2.12 3.14 -9.68
CA GLN A 239 1.70 1.91 -10.34
C GLN A 239 1.10 2.25 -11.70
N CYS A 240 1.44 1.48 -12.74
CA CYS A 240 1.10 1.79 -14.12
C CYS A 240 0.05 0.83 -14.69
N VAL A 241 -1.03 1.38 -15.25
CA VAL A 241 -2.08 0.63 -15.97
C VAL A 241 -1.92 0.87 -17.47
N PRO A 242 -1.53 -0.13 -18.27
CA PRO A 242 -1.29 0.07 -19.70
C PRO A 242 -2.59 0.09 -20.53
N THR A 243 -2.65 0.93 -21.57
CA THR A 243 -3.78 0.95 -22.53
C THR A 243 -3.64 -0.03 -23.68
N SER A 244 -2.51 -0.74 -23.82
CA SER A 244 -2.25 -1.69 -24.91
C SER A 244 -1.12 -2.65 -24.58
N PHE A 245 -0.87 -3.63 -25.46
CA PHE A 245 0.34 -4.45 -25.38
C PHE A 245 1.62 -3.61 -25.50
N GLN A 246 1.65 -2.62 -26.39
CA GLN A 246 2.80 -1.74 -26.57
C GLN A 246 3.10 -0.94 -25.29
N ALA A 247 2.07 -0.33 -24.69
CA ALA A 247 2.19 0.40 -23.43
C ALA A 247 2.71 -0.50 -22.31
N ARG A 248 2.20 -1.75 -22.23
CA ARG A 248 2.67 -2.75 -21.27
C ARG A 248 4.16 -3.06 -21.44
N GLN A 249 4.63 -3.27 -22.68
CA GLN A 249 6.05 -3.51 -22.94
C GLN A 249 6.92 -2.30 -22.55
N LEU A 250 6.43 -1.09 -22.76
CA LEU A 250 7.12 0.14 -22.38
C LEU A 250 7.27 0.25 -20.85
N VAL A 251 6.20 0.01 -20.08
CA VAL A 251 6.25 -0.03 -18.60
C VAL A 251 7.27 -1.06 -18.12
N ILE A 252 7.24 -2.28 -18.67
CA ILE A 252 8.16 -3.37 -18.32
C ILE A 252 9.61 -3.01 -18.65
N LYS A 253 9.86 -2.47 -19.85
CA LYS A 253 11.20 -2.06 -20.31
C LYS A 253 11.85 -1.05 -19.37
N HIS A 254 11.07 -0.11 -18.84
CA HIS A 254 11.55 0.92 -17.90
C HIS A 254 11.50 0.50 -16.43
N LYS A 255 11.17 -0.77 -16.13
CA LYS A 255 11.09 -1.34 -14.78
C LYS A 255 10.12 -0.59 -13.87
N LEU A 256 9.04 -0.04 -14.44
CA LEU A 256 7.97 0.58 -13.67
C LEU A 256 7.01 -0.50 -13.12
N PRO A 257 6.42 -0.32 -11.93
CA PRO A 257 5.46 -1.27 -11.37
C PRO A 257 4.19 -1.35 -12.23
N LEU A 258 3.79 -2.55 -12.65
CA LEU A 258 2.64 -2.80 -13.51
C LEU A 258 1.42 -3.26 -12.69
N THR A 259 0.22 -2.76 -13.03
CA THR A 259 -1.08 -3.21 -12.50
C THR A 259 -2.15 -3.16 -13.60
N ASP A 260 -3.42 -3.39 -13.26
CA ASP A 260 -4.57 -3.39 -14.16
C ASP A 260 -5.82 -2.77 -13.50
N LEU A 261 -6.89 -2.62 -14.30
CA LEU A 261 -8.17 -2.05 -13.84
C LEU A 261 -9.01 -3.03 -13.01
N ASP A 262 -8.75 -4.35 -13.08
CA ASP A 262 -9.45 -5.34 -12.26
C ASP A 262 -9.02 -5.21 -10.79
N VAL A 263 -7.75 -4.88 -10.57
CA VAL A 263 -7.17 -4.60 -9.25
C VAL A 263 -7.42 -3.16 -8.82
N ASN A 264 -7.22 -2.20 -9.73
CA ASN A 264 -7.27 -0.76 -9.45
C ASN A 264 -8.21 -0.03 -10.43
N PRO A 265 -9.53 0.00 -10.17
CA PRO A 265 -10.52 0.50 -11.12
C PRO A 265 -10.60 2.03 -11.24
N LYS A 266 -9.87 2.78 -10.42
CA LYS A 266 -9.83 4.25 -10.45
C LYS A 266 -8.39 4.72 -10.57
N LEU A 267 -8.10 5.57 -11.54
CA LEU A 267 -6.77 6.11 -11.77
C LEU A 267 -6.66 7.54 -11.21
N ASP A 268 -5.44 7.98 -10.91
CA ASP A 268 -5.17 9.36 -10.49
C ASP A 268 -4.85 10.26 -11.69
N VAL A 269 -4.25 9.68 -12.73
CA VAL A 269 -3.92 10.37 -13.97
C VAL A 269 -3.67 9.36 -15.10
N CYS A 270 -4.16 9.64 -16.30
CA CYS A 270 -3.72 8.95 -17.51
C CYS A 270 -2.94 9.91 -18.43
N ILE A 271 -1.82 9.41 -18.97
CA ILE A 271 -0.97 10.09 -19.95
C ILE A 271 -1.08 9.32 -21.26
N ASP A 272 -1.57 9.98 -22.31
CA ASP A 272 -1.74 9.33 -23.60
C ASP A 272 -1.40 10.24 -24.78
N GLY A 273 -1.25 9.64 -25.96
CA GLY A 273 -1.19 10.34 -27.23
C GLY A 273 -2.59 10.75 -27.72
N ALA A 274 -2.67 11.72 -28.63
CA ALA A 274 -3.89 12.13 -29.32
C ALA A 274 -3.58 12.74 -30.68
N ASP A 275 -4.15 12.17 -31.73
CA ASP A 275 -3.89 12.51 -33.14
C ASP A 275 -4.25 13.96 -33.46
N GLU A 276 -5.35 14.44 -32.88
CA GLU A 276 -5.78 15.84 -32.95
C GLU A 276 -6.42 16.26 -31.63
N VAL A 277 -6.31 17.55 -31.30
CA VAL A 277 -6.91 18.14 -30.11
C VAL A 277 -7.53 19.48 -30.52
N ASP A 278 -8.83 19.65 -30.26
CA ASP A 278 -9.52 20.92 -30.52
C ASP A 278 -9.40 21.90 -29.34
N SER A 279 -9.96 23.11 -29.47
CA SER A 279 -9.94 24.14 -28.43
C SER A 279 -10.71 23.78 -27.15
N ASN A 280 -11.62 22.81 -27.23
CA ASN A 280 -12.44 22.33 -26.11
C ASN A 280 -11.86 21.05 -25.47
N LEU A 281 -10.61 20.69 -25.80
CA LEU A 281 -9.94 19.48 -25.34
C LEU A 281 -10.62 18.17 -25.78
N ASN A 282 -11.41 18.22 -26.86
CA ASN A 282 -11.87 17.01 -27.53
C ASN A 282 -10.71 16.44 -28.33
N LEU A 283 -10.52 15.12 -28.25
CA LEU A 283 -9.43 14.44 -28.91
C LEU A 283 -9.95 13.55 -30.04
N ILE A 284 -9.19 13.51 -31.11
CA ILE A 284 -9.21 12.40 -32.07
C ILE A 284 -8.06 11.46 -31.71
N LYS A 285 -8.37 10.18 -31.54
CA LYS A 285 -7.43 9.11 -31.23
C LYS A 285 -7.78 7.87 -32.03
N GLY A 286 -6.78 7.08 -32.38
CA GLY A 286 -6.98 5.78 -33.03
C GLY A 286 -5.91 5.38 -34.02
N GLY A 287 -4.97 6.27 -34.35
CA GLY A 287 -3.85 5.98 -35.25
C GLY A 287 -2.94 4.82 -34.80
N GLY A 288 -3.08 4.36 -33.56
CA GLY A 288 -2.31 3.23 -32.98
C GLY A 288 -3.07 1.91 -32.85
N GLY A 289 -4.35 1.83 -33.26
CA GLY A 289 -5.08 0.55 -33.12
C GLY A 289 -5.74 0.29 -31.76
N CYS A 290 -5.58 1.15 -30.76
CA CYS A 290 -5.92 0.83 -29.36
C CYS A 290 -7.11 1.63 -28.78
N LEU A 291 -7.89 2.31 -29.63
CA LEU A 291 -8.85 3.34 -29.21
C LEU A 291 -9.88 2.89 -28.15
N LEU A 292 -10.33 1.63 -28.19
CA LEU A 292 -11.32 1.12 -27.23
C LEU A 292 -10.70 1.02 -25.83
N GLN A 293 -9.52 0.42 -25.75
CA GLN A 293 -8.83 0.22 -24.47
C GLN A 293 -8.29 1.54 -23.92
N GLU A 294 -7.81 2.43 -24.80
CA GLU A 294 -7.49 3.81 -24.46
C GLU A 294 -8.70 4.54 -23.86
N LYS A 295 -9.90 4.39 -24.46
CA LYS A 295 -11.12 5.04 -23.96
C LYS A 295 -11.59 4.48 -22.62
N ILE A 296 -11.49 3.16 -22.42
CA ILE A 296 -11.78 2.53 -21.13
C ILE A 296 -10.88 3.10 -20.05
N VAL A 297 -9.56 3.10 -20.25
CA VAL A 297 -8.60 3.64 -19.26
C VAL A 297 -8.81 5.14 -19.04
N ALA A 298 -9.04 5.91 -20.11
CA ALA A 298 -9.27 7.35 -20.05
C ALA A 298 -10.57 7.72 -19.32
N SER A 299 -11.61 6.87 -19.36
CA SER A 299 -12.88 7.12 -18.65
C SER A 299 -12.73 7.12 -17.12
N PHE A 300 -11.59 6.63 -16.63
CA PHE A 300 -11.19 6.65 -15.22
C PHE A 300 -10.20 7.78 -14.87
N GLU A 301 -10.04 8.79 -15.75
CA GLU A 301 -9.36 10.12 -15.61
C GLU A 301 -8.17 10.34 -16.60
N LEU A 302 -8.27 11.30 -17.56
CA LEU A 302 -7.22 11.64 -18.55
C LEU A 302 -6.73 13.10 -18.38
N ARG A 303 -5.40 13.32 -18.32
CA ARG A 303 -4.83 14.68 -18.16
C ARG A 303 -3.77 15.08 -19.21
N MET A 304 -3.43 14.25 -20.20
CA MET A 304 -2.45 14.61 -21.26
C MET A 304 -2.71 13.87 -22.59
N ALA A 305 -2.49 14.56 -23.73
CA ALA A 305 -2.79 14.14 -25.10
C ALA A 305 -1.74 14.66 -26.13
N VAL A 306 -1.14 13.83 -27.01
CA VAL A 306 -0.12 14.21 -28.06
C VAL A 306 -0.05 13.31 -29.34
N SER A 307 0.08 13.84 -30.56
CA SER A 307 -0.34 13.18 -31.84
C SER A 307 0.55 12.14 -32.54
N LYS A 308 -0.08 11.14 -33.23
CA LYS A 308 0.41 10.54 -34.52
C LYS A 308 -0.49 9.48 -35.22
N ALA A 309 -0.48 9.52 -36.55
CA ALA A 309 -1.28 8.72 -37.51
C ALA A 309 -0.73 7.36 -38.04
N GLY A 310 -1.66 6.49 -38.48
CA GLY A 310 -1.51 5.33 -39.39
C GLY A 310 -2.70 4.34 -39.30
N PRO A 311 -3.07 3.54 -40.33
CA PRO A 311 -4.19 2.58 -40.25
C PRO A 311 -3.77 1.25 -39.62
N VAL A 312 -4.58 0.72 -38.69
CA VAL A 312 -4.19 -0.40 -37.79
C VAL A 312 -5.36 -1.36 -37.54
N VAL A 313 -5.08 -2.66 -37.38
CA VAL A 313 -6.01 -3.64 -36.81
C VAL A 313 -5.87 -3.61 -35.29
N THR A 314 -6.98 -3.50 -34.56
CA THR A 314 -6.89 -3.36 -33.10
C THR A 314 -6.39 -4.63 -32.41
N ASP A 315 -5.84 -4.48 -31.20
CA ASP A 315 -5.43 -5.61 -30.35
C ASP A 315 -6.59 -6.61 -30.09
N ASN A 316 -7.84 -6.16 -30.24
CA ASN A 316 -9.04 -6.98 -30.12
C ASN A 316 -9.55 -7.56 -31.45
N GLY A 317 -8.80 -7.42 -32.54
CA GLY A 317 -9.15 -7.96 -33.86
C GLY A 317 -10.20 -7.16 -34.63
N ASN A 318 -10.49 -5.92 -34.23
CA ASN A 318 -11.41 -5.04 -34.94
C ASN A 318 -10.68 -4.24 -36.04
N PHE A 319 -11.38 -3.89 -37.12
CA PHE A 319 -10.85 -2.97 -38.12
C PHE A 319 -11.07 -1.51 -37.70
N ILE A 320 -10.06 -0.66 -37.90
CA ILE A 320 -10.22 0.79 -37.84
C ILE A 320 -10.59 1.31 -39.24
N LEU A 321 -11.69 2.05 -39.31
CA LEU A 321 -12.11 2.76 -40.51
C LEU A 321 -11.79 4.25 -40.35
N ASP A 322 -10.81 4.72 -41.11
CA ASP A 322 -10.40 6.13 -41.07
C ASP A 322 -11.44 7.02 -41.76
N TRP A 323 -12.07 7.91 -40.99
CA TRP A 323 -12.93 8.95 -41.54
C TRP A 323 -12.06 10.15 -41.97
N LYS A 324 -11.65 10.15 -43.25
CA LYS A 324 -10.65 11.10 -43.77
C LYS A 324 -11.17 12.52 -44.05
N GLU A 325 -12.46 12.66 -44.35
CA GLU A 325 -13.08 13.94 -44.70
C GLU A 325 -14.36 14.15 -43.89
N PHE A 326 -14.33 15.12 -42.97
CA PHE A 326 -15.46 15.48 -42.12
C PHE A 326 -15.62 17.00 -42.03
N LYS A 327 -16.83 17.43 -41.68
CA LYS A 327 -17.12 18.85 -41.47
C LYS A 327 -16.49 19.32 -40.15
N GLN A 328 -15.84 20.47 -40.21
CA GLN A 328 -15.39 21.21 -39.03
C GLN A 328 -16.59 21.91 -38.36
N ASP A 329 -16.46 22.31 -37.10
CA ASP A 329 -17.48 23.06 -36.32
C ASP A 329 -18.83 22.33 -36.17
N VAL A 330 -18.76 21.07 -35.79
CA VAL A 330 -19.91 20.19 -35.59
C VAL A 330 -20.08 19.82 -34.12
N ASN A 331 -21.30 19.42 -33.73
CA ASN A 331 -21.55 18.89 -32.40
C ASN A 331 -20.97 17.47 -32.30
N TRP A 332 -19.73 17.38 -31.81
CA TRP A 332 -19.02 16.10 -31.67
C TRP A 332 -19.73 15.10 -30.77
N ASN A 333 -20.40 15.55 -29.71
CA ASN A 333 -21.20 14.69 -28.82
C ASN A 333 -22.35 14.01 -29.59
N GLN A 334 -23.06 14.79 -30.41
CA GLN A 334 -24.13 14.27 -31.25
C GLN A 334 -23.60 13.30 -32.30
N ILE A 335 -22.49 13.63 -32.97
CA ILE A 335 -21.86 12.77 -33.97
C ILE A 335 -21.39 11.45 -33.34
N ASN A 336 -20.69 11.51 -32.21
CA ASN A 336 -20.22 10.33 -31.50
C ASN A 336 -21.38 9.39 -31.13
N THR A 337 -22.46 9.95 -30.58
CA THR A 337 -23.67 9.20 -30.24
C THR A 337 -24.27 8.53 -31.49
N GLN A 338 -24.37 9.26 -32.61
CA GLN A 338 -24.93 8.72 -33.84
C GLN A 338 -24.06 7.60 -34.44
N LEU A 339 -22.73 7.75 -34.41
CA LEU A 339 -21.80 6.73 -34.88
C LEU A 339 -21.91 5.44 -34.05
N LEU A 340 -22.01 5.56 -32.73
CA LEU A 340 -22.15 4.41 -31.82
C LEU A 340 -23.47 3.66 -31.98
N LEU A 341 -24.49 4.28 -32.59
CA LEU A 341 -25.76 3.62 -32.91
C LEU A 341 -25.71 2.80 -34.21
N ILE A 342 -24.64 2.89 -34.99
CA ILE A 342 -24.51 2.13 -36.25
C ILE A 342 -24.13 0.68 -35.92
N PRO A 343 -24.90 -0.33 -36.39
CA PRO A 343 -24.56 -1.73 -36.16
C PRO A 343 -23.16 -2.08 -36.67
N GLY A 344 -22.35 -2.70 -35.80
CA GLY A 344 -20.97 -3.08 -36.12
C GLY A 344 -19.92 -2.02 -35.74
N VAL A 345 -20.32 -0.81 -35.37
CA VAL A 345 -19.41 0.15 -34.73
C VAL A 345 -19.25 -0.24 -33.27
N VAL A 346 -18.04 -0.63 -32.89
CA VAL A 346 -17.70 -1.03 -31.52
C VAL A 346 -17.40 0.20 -30.67
N GLU A 347 -16.63 1.14 -31.21
CA GLU A 347 -16.24 2.39 -30.56
C GLU A 347 -15.70 3.38 -31.61
N THR A 348 -15.70 4.68 -31.29
CA THR A 348 -15.17 5.74 -32.16
C THR A 348 -13.82 6.27 -31.66
N GLY A 349 -13.06 6.89 -32.55
CA GLY A 349 -11.85 7.65 -32.19
C GLY A 349 -12.11 8.98 -31.50
N LEU A 350 -13.36 9.34 -31.18
CA LEU A 350 -13.72 10.61 -30.56
C LEU A 350 -13.67 10.49 -29.02
N PHE A 351 -12.79 11.26 -28.39
CA PHE A 351 -12.66 11.34 -26.93
C PHE A 351 -13.13 12.73 -26.50
N ILE A 352 -14.40 12.82 -26.12
CA ILE A 352 -15.09 14.09 -25.87
C ILE A 352 -15.18 14.30 -24.37
N GLU A 353 -14.82 15.49 -23.90
CA GLU A 353 -14.81 15.85 -22.46
C GLU A 353 -13.95 14.93 -21.57
N MET A 354 -13.03 14.17 -22.17
CA MET A 354 -12.19 13.22 -21.42
C MET A 354 -10.88 13.85 -20.96
N ALA A 355 -10.33 14.81 -21.72
CA ALA A 355 -9.04 15.42 -21.41
C ALA A 355 -9.20 16.67 -20.53
N ALA A 356 -8.45 16.70 -19.43
CA ALA A 356 -8.36 17.90 -18.59
C ALA A 356 -7.30 18.91 -19.07
N LYS A 357 -6.32 18.47 -19.88
CA LYS A 357 -5.20 19.30 -20.32
C LYS A 357 -4.50 18.68 -21.54
N ALA A 358 -3.99 19.54 -22.44
CA ALA A 358 -3.22 19.13 -23.62
C ALA A 358 -1.89 19.88 -23.70
N TYR A 359 -0.86 19.19 -24.23
CA TYR A 359 0.50 19.71 -24.34
C TYR A 359 1.01 19.53 -25.76
N PHE A 360 1.45 20.62 -26.37
CA PHE A 360 1.89 20.66 -27.77
C PHE A 360 3.37 21.02 -27.81
N GLY A 361 4.20 20.11 -28.32
CA GLY A 361 5.58 20.42 -28.66
C GLY A 361 5.62 21.30 -29.90
N LEU A 362 6.28 22.45 -29.81
CA LEU A 362 6.48 23.40 -30.90
C LEU A 362 7.82 23.15 -31.61
N SER A 363 7.93 23.60 -32.86
CA SER A 363 9.13 23.40 -33.68
C SER A 363 10.39 24.09 -33.14
N ASP A 364 10.23 25.09 -32.28
CA ASP A 364 11.30 25.79 -31.57
C ASP A 364 11.74 25.07 -30.27
N GLY A 365 11.15 23.91 -29.97
CA GLY A 365 11.43 23.12 -28.77
C GLY A 365 10.67 23.57 -27.52
N SER A 366 9.84 24.61 -27.62
CA SER A 366 8.96 25.02 -26.52
C SER A 366 7.71 24.16 -26.42
N VAL A 367 6.99 24.24 -25.29
CA VAL A 367 5.75 23.51 -25.06
C VAL A 367 4.61 24.49 -24.84
N LYS A 368 3.59 24.43 -25.70
CA LYS A 368 2.32 25.13 -25.49
C LYS A 368 1.38 24.24 -24.69
N THR A 369 0.67 24.84 -23.74
CA THR A 369 -0.30 24.15 -22.89
C THR A 369 -1.69 24.69 -23.15
N GLN A 370 -2.69 23.82 -23.13
CA GLN A 370 -4.11 24.15 -23.20
C GLN A 370 -4.85 23.46 -22.04
N GLU A 371 -5.63 24.22 -21.29
CA GLU A 371 -6.41 23.82 -20.11
C GLU A 371 -7.88 24.22 -20.27
#